data_AF-A0A069CXD6-F1
#
_entry.id   AF-A0A069CXD6-F1
#
_cell.length_a   1.000
_cell.length_b   1.000
_cell.length_c   1.000
_cell.angle_alpha   90.00
_cell.angle_beta   90.00
_cell.angle_gamma   90.00
#
_symmetry.space_group_name_H-M   'P 1'
#
loop_
_entity.id
_entity.type
_entity.pdbx_description
1 polymer ?
#
loop_
_entity_poly.entity_id
_entity_poly.type
_entity_poly.pdbx_seq_one_letter_code
_entity_poly.pdbx_strand_id
1 'polypeptide(L)' 'MNSRVKISDELKLAIKRKRGELNITWLLLAKKTDVNRYTLRKIANGKQSYMNTSTAEKLNDWLYKQI' A
#
# COMPACT_ATOMS: atom_id res chain seq x y z
N MET A 1 10.02 -12.07 14.88
CA MET A 1 11.03 -11.56 13.92
C MET A 1 10.32 -10.65 12.93
N ASN A 2 10.76 -9.39 12.76
CA ASN A 2 10.17 -8.47 11.78
C ASN A 2 10.73 -8.78 10.39
N SER A 3 10.09 -9.70 9.69
CA SER A 3 10.42 -10.02 8.30
C SER A 3 10.09 -8.84 7.39
N ARG A 4 10.97 -8.58 6.43
CA ARG A 4 10.82 -7.54 5.41
C ARG A 4 10.50 -8.17 4.06
N VAL A 5 9.63 -7.53 3.30
CA VAL A 5 9.20 -7.95 1.96
C VAL A 5 9.61 -6.89 0.96
N LYS A 6 10.17 -7.30 -0.18
CA LYS A 6 10.51 -6.40 -1.28
C LYS A 6 9.23 -5.83 -1.89
N ILE A 7 9.19 -4.52 -2.11
CA ILE A 7 8.04 -3.86 -2.71
C ILE A 7 8.12 -4.09 -4.23
N SER A 8 7.21 -4.90 -4.77
CA SER A 8 7.12 -5.14 -6.21
C SER A 8 6.50 -3.93 -6.94
N ASP A 9 6.81 -3.78 -8.23
CA ASP A 9 6.26 -2.69 -9.04
C ASP A 9 4.77 -2.90 -9.34
N GLU A 10 4.32 -4.16 -9.42
CA GLU A 10 2.92 -4.54 -9.57
C GLU A 10 2.10 -4.08 -8.36
N LEU A 11 2.61 -4.27 -7.14
CA LEU A 11 1.92 -3.81 -5.94
C LEU A 11 1.82 -2.28 -5.91
N LYS A 12 2.89 -1.56 -6.26
CA LYS A 12 2.87 -0.09 -6.35
C LYS A 12 1.80 0.38 -7.34
N LEU A 13 1.74 -0.28 -8.50
CA LEU A 13 0.81 0.05 -9.57
C LEU A 13 -0.64 -0.26 -9.17
N ALA A 14 -0.89 -1.43 -8.56
CA ALA A 14 -2.20 -1.84 -8.08
C ALA A 14 -2.76 -0.84 -7.06
N ILE A 15 -1.96 -0.44 -6.07
CA ILE A 15 -2.35 0.57 -5.07
C ILE A 15 -2.69 1.91 -5.75
N LYS A 16 -1.85 2.37 -6.67
CA LYS A 16 -2.07 3.65 -7.39
C LYS A 16 -3.35 3.61 -8.23
N ARG A 17 -3.58 2.53 -8.97
CA ARG A 17 -4.77 2.32 -9.82
C ARG A 17 -6.04 2.28 -8.99
N LYS A 18 -6.13 1.37 -8.02
CA LYS A 18 -7.32 1.23 -7.17
C LYS A 18 -7.63 2.49 -6.38
N ARG A 19 -6.62 3.20 -5.88
CA ARG A 19 -6.82 4.51 -5.23
C ARG A 19 -7.40 5.54 -6.20
N GLY A 20 -6.95 5.55 -7.46
CA GLY A 20 -7.44 6.43 -8.52
C GLY A 20 -8.87 6.09 -8.94
N GLU A 21 -9.17 4.81 -9.15
CA GLU A 21 -10.52 4.28 -9.48
C GLU A 21 -11.54 4.67 -8.40
N LEU A 22 -11.17 4.54 -7.13
CA LEU A 22 -12.03 4.91 -6.00
C LEU A 22 -12.06 6.42 -5.70
N ASN A 23 -11.24 7.21 -6.40
CA ASN A 23 -11.05 8.64 -6.18
C ASN A 23 -10.80 9.02 -4.69
N ILE A 24 -9.98 8.24 -3.99
CA ILE A 24 -9.70 8.47 -2.56
C ILE A 24 -8.35 9.16 -2.31
N THR A 25 -8.32 9.99 -1.27
CA THR A 25 -7.08 10.62 -0.82
C THR A 25 -6.14 9.61 -0.15
N TRP A 26 -4.84 9.93 -0.08
CA TRP A 26 -3.88 9.14 0.69
C TRP A 26 -4.24 9.05 2.18
N LEU A 27 -4.91 10.09 2.72
CA LEU A 27 -5.38 10.09 4.10
C LEU A 27 -6.52 9.08 4.31
N LEU A 28 -7.48 9.04 3.39
CA LEU A 28 -8.57 8.06 3.46
C LEU A 28 -8.07 6.63 3.22
N LEU A 29 -7.12 6.44 2.30
CA LEU A 29 -6.47 5.14 2.12
C LEU A 29 -5.77 4.68 3.41
N ALA A 30 -5.04 5.56 4.08
CA ALA A 30 -4.39 5.26 5.36
C ALA A 30 -5.39 4.78 6.43
N LYS A 31 -6.56 5.43 6.52
CA LYS A 31 -7.64 4.99 7.42
C LYS A 31 -8.22 3.63 7.04
N LYS A 32 -8.33 3.33 5.75
CA LYS A 32 -8.88 2.05 5.25
C LYS A 32 -7.93 0.88 5.41
N THR A 33 -6.62 1.11 5.31
CA THR A 33 -5.59 0.05 5.38
C THR A 33 -4.91 -0.07 6.72
N ASP A 34 -5.11 0.89 7.63
CA ASP A 34 -4.33 1.03 8.86
C ASP A 34 -2.80 1.03 8.60
N VAL A 35 -2.42 1.71 7.51
CA VAL A 35 -1.02 1.98 7.13
C VAL A 35 -0.80 3.48 7.12
N ASN A 36 0.31 3.92 7.73
CA ASN A 36 0.65 5.33 7.81
C ASN A 36 0.69 5.98 6.41
N ARG A 37 0.04 7.15 6.27
CA ARG A 37 -0.05 7.93 5.02
C ARG A 37 1.32 8.20 4.37
N TYR A 38 2.35 8.48 5.16
CA TYR A 38 3.69 8.73 4.67
C TYR A 38 4.34 7.45 4.14
N THR A 39 4.10 6.31 4.78
CA THR A 39 4.53 4.99 4.28
C THR A 39 3.88 4.69 2.95
N LEU A 40 2.56 4.88 2.82
CA LEU A 40 1.83 4.72 1.55
C LEU A 40 2.43 5.60 0.44
N ARG A 41 2.72 6.88 0.73
CA ARG A 41 3.38 7.78 -0.23
C ARG A 41 4.80 7.33 -0.60
N LYS A 42 5.58 6.80 0.35
CA LYS A 42 6.93 6.29 0.06
C LYS A 42 6.87 5.07 -0.85
N ILE A 43 5.97 4.12 -0.57
CA ILE A 43 5.71 2.93 -1.40
C ILE A 43 5.29 3.36 -2.80
N ALA A 44 4.26 4.21 -2.92
CA ALA A 44 3.70 4.61 -4.21
C ALA A 44 4.67 5.42 -5.09
N ASN A 45 5.56 6.19 -4.47
CA ASN A 45 6.58 6.96 -5.19
C ASN A 45 7.91 6.21 -5.37
N GLY A 46 7.97 4.92 -4.99
CA GLY A 46 9.19 4.13 -5.09
C GLY A 46 10.35 4.62 -4.21
N LYS A 47 10.08 5.43 -3.17
CA LYS A 47 11.10 5.96 -2.24
C LYS A 47 11.54 4.95 -1.18
N GLN A 48 11.05 3.72 -1.26
CA GLN A 48 11.36 2.64 -0.34
C GLN A 48 11.30 1.31 -1.10
N SER A 49 12.28 0.43 -0.86
CA SER A 49 12.42 -0.84 -1.60
C SER A 49 11.85 -2.04 -0.83
N TYR A 50 11.66 -1.92 0.48
CA TYR A 50 11.20 -2.99 1.36
C TYR A 50 10.17 -2.46 2.36
N MET A 51 9.18 -3.27 2.73
CA MET A 51 8.23 -2.96 3.81
C MET A 51 8.15 -4.12 4.80
N ASN A 52 7.56 -3.89 5.96
CA ASN A 52 7.29 -4.97 6.91
C ASN A 52 6.22 -5.91 6.35
N THR A 53 6.31 -7.20 6.66
CA THR A 53 5.31 -8.19 6.23
C THR A 53 3.89 -7.79 6.61
N SER A 54 3.67 -7.28 7.83
CA SER A 54 2.36 -6.79 8.28
C SER A 54 1.80 -5.63 7.44
N THR A 55 2.68 -4.80 6.86
CA THR A 55 2.24 -3.73 5.94
C THR A 55 1.84 -4.32 4.59
N ALA A 56 2.58 -5.32 4.10
CA ALA A 56 2.23 -6.01 2.86
C ALA A 56 0.89 -6.73 2.98
N GLU A 57 0.64 -7.43 4.09
CA GLU A 57 -0.64 -8.10 4.40
C GLU A 57 -1.80 -7.11 4.39
N LYS A 58 -1.72 -6.02 5.15
CA LYS A 58 -2.77 -4.98 5.18
C LYS A 58 -3.09 -4.40 3.80
N LEU A 59 -2.07 -4.21 2.96
CA LEU A 59 -2.24 -3.69 1.60
C LEU A 59 -2.87 -4.72 0.66
N ASN A 60 -2.43 -5.98 0.75
CA ASN A 60 -3.00 -7.08 -0.02
C ASN A 60 -4.46 -7.34 0.36
N ASP A 61 -4.78 -7.36 1.65
CA ASP A 61 -6.14 -7.51 2.15
C ASP A 61 -7.06 -6.40 1.65
N TRP A 62 -6.57 -5.16 1.63
CA TRP A 62 -7.34 -4.04 1.10
C TRP A 62 -7.57 -4.18 -0.40
N LEU A 63 -6.54 -4.52 -1.18
CA LEU A 63 -6.63 -4.73 -2.62
C LEU A 63 -7.57 -5.88 -2.98
N TYR A 64 -7.50 -6.99 -2.24
CA TYR A 64 -8.36 -8.16 -2.42
C TYR A 64 -9.84 -7.81 -2.26
N LYS A 65 -10.17 -6.92 -1.30
CA LYS A 65 -11.54 -6.42 -1.08
C LYS A 65 -12.05 -5.45 -2.16
N GLN A 66 -11.23 -5.09 -3.16
CA GLN A 66 -11.63 -4.21 -4.27
C GLN A 66 -11.82 -4.95 -5.61
N ILE A 67 -11.85 -6.28 -5.57
CA ILE A 67 -12.20 -7.17 -6.68
C ILE A 67 -13.67 -7.54 -6.58
#